data_AF-A0AA39PCW8-F1
#
_entry.id   AF-A0AA39PCW8-F1
#
_cell.length_a   1.000
_cell.length_b   1.000
_cell.length_c   1.000
_cell.angle_alpha   90.00
_cell.angle_beta   90.00
_cell.angle_gamma   90.00
#
_symmetry.space_group_name_H-M   'P 1'
#
loop_
_entity.id
_entity.type
_entity.pdbx_description
1 polymer ?
#
loop_
_entity_poly.entity_id
_entity_poly.type
_entity_poly.pdbx_seq_one_letter_code
_entity_poly.pdbx_strand_id
1 'polypeptide(L)'
;MASPTLSDLQKALQSWKAATEAKRVDIADRLAHGRPVSGEEEAWLDENGNFVEEDVILEKLQSASNISAALKDLNTSQRHAYDRLQNKVQDLKRLSAKRKAPTKKNDKKAVSPNHKSKAAGKTKARTTGEWTIATLEQRIEIIDWYHANGKNQSQTAKQFSGIYPKLKIKQPLVSAWIKDEAKWREEYDRHGAHAHRMKHARQTQHPEISDMMDLWVAKAMADGILLTGEVLWQKWRVFADLKGIPEDERLELSDGWLAWFKVWNGLKNFKRHGEAGSADPQNVEAERERMKGILTEYELRDIYNMDETGLFYG
;
A
#
# COMPACT_ATOMS: atom_id res chain seq x y z
N MET A 1 -20.11 -14.06 -17.82
CA MET A 1 -18.86 -14.28 -18.57
C MET A 1 -18.50 -15.75 -18.42
N ALA A 2 -18.28 -16.49 -19.50
CA ALA A 2 -17.91 -17.90 -19.42
C ALA A 2 -16.58 -18.07 -18.66
N SER A 3 -16.50 -19.04 -17.74
CA SER A 3 -15.26 -19.35 -17.05
C SER A 3 -14.19 -19.78 -18.07
N PRO A 4 -12.95 -19.28 -17.97
CA PRO A 4 -11.89 -19.64 -18.91
C PRO A 4 -11.59 -21.14 -18.85
N THR A 5 -11.38 -21.76 -20.02
CA THR A 5 -11.01 -23.18 -20.10
C THR A 5 -9.55 -23.37 -19.70
N LEU A 6 -9.16 -24.59 -19.27
CA LEU A 6 -7.75 -24.90 -18.95
C LEU A 6 -6.81 -24.57 -20.13
N SER A 7 -7.25 -24.83 -21.37
CA SER A 7 -6.47 -24.51 -22.57
C SER A 7 -6.28 -23.00 -22.76
N ASP A 8 -7.28 -22.18 -22.43
CA ASP A 8 -7.16 -20.72 -22.48
C ASP A 8 -6.09 -20.23 -21.48
N LEU A 9 -6.09 -20.79 -20.26
CA LEU A 9 -5.13 -20.45 -19.20
C LEU A 9 -3.71 -20.85 -19.58
N GLN A 10 -3.52 -22.06 -20.11
CA GLN A 10 -2.21 -22.52 -20.60
C GLN A 10 -1.66 -21.63 -21.73
N LYS A 11 -2.51 -21.27 -22.70
CA LYS A 11 -2.11 -20.36 -23.79
C LYS A 11 -1.74 -18.96 -23.27
N ALA A 12 -2.48 -18.48 -22.27
CA ALA A 12 -2.19 -17.19 -21.65
C ALA A 12 -0.82 -17.18 -20.95
N LEU A 13 -0.51 -18.23 -20.17
CA LEU A 13 0.78 -18.32 -19.50
C LEU A 13 1.94 -18.42 -20.49
N GLN A 14 1.81 -19.25 -21.53
CA GLN A 14 2.84 -19.39 -22.57
C GLN A 14 3.11 -18.07 -23.30
N SER A 15 2.05 -17.35 -23.70
CA SER A 15 2.19 -16.03 -24.30
C SER A 15 2.81 -15.00 -23.35
N TRP A 16 2.51 -15.11 -22.05
CA TRP A 16 3.06 -14.20 -21.05
C TRP A 16 4.55 -14.46 -20.84
N LYS A 17 4.94 -15.72 -20.61
CA LYS A 17 6.35 -16.13 -20.51
C LYS A 17 7.16 -15.64 -21.71
N ALA A 18 6.67 -15.88 -22.94
CA ALA A 18 7.32 -15.43 -24.15
C ALA A 18 7.50 -13.89 -24.23
N ALA A 19 6.52 -13.12 -23.75
CA ALA A 19 6.59 -11.66 -23.75
C ALA A 19 7.59 -11.10 -22.72
N THR A 20 7.84 -11.84 -21.63
CA THR A 20 8.73 -11.42 -20.54
C THR A 20 10.12 -12.01 -20.62
N GLU A 21 10.33 -13.08 -21.40
CA GLU A 21 11.57 -13.85 -21.41
C GLU A 21 12.80 -13.00 -21.73
N ALA A 22 12.72 -12.12 -22.74
CA ALA A 22 13.83 -11.24 -23.09
C ALA A 22 14.29 -10.36 -21.92
N LYS A 23 13.34 -9.86 -21.12
CA LYS A 23 13.64 -9.04 -19.94
C LYS A 23 14.18 -9.89 -18.78
N ARG A 24 13.67 -11.12 -18.58
CA ARG A 24 14.19 -12.05 -17.57
C ARG A 24 15.64 -12.43 -17.85
N VAL A 25 15.95 -12.77 -19.12
CA VAL A 25 17.29 -13.15 -19.54
C VAL A 25 18.27 -11.98 -19.40
N ASP A 26 17.88 -10.77 -19.78
CA ASP A 26 18.73 -9.57 -19.60
C ASP A 26 19.07 -9.33 -18.12
N ILE A 27 18.06 -9.38 -17.24
CA ILE A 27 18.27 -9.17 -15.80
C ILE A 27 19.13 -10.30 -15.22
N ALA A 28 18.87 -11.56 -15.60
CA ALA A 28 19.65 -12.70 -15.14
C ALA A 28 21.13 -12.63 -15.60
N ASP A 29 21.39 -12.21 -16.85
CA ASP A 29 22.74 -11.99 -17.36
C ASP A 29 23.45 -10.88 -16.58
N ARG A 30 22.76 -9.77 -16.31
CA ARG A 30 23.31 -8.66 -15.52
C ARG A 30 23.65 -9.09 -14.09
N LEU A 31 22.79 -9.87 -13.45
CA LEU A 31 23.05 -10.44 -12.13
C LEU A 31 24.25 -11.39 -12.14
N ALA A 32 24.37 -12.25 -13.15
CA ALA A 32 25.50 -13.17 -13.30
C ALA A 32 26.85 -12.45 -13.46
N HIS A 33 26.84 -11.25 -14.05
CA HIS A 33 28.02 -10.40 -14.22
C HIS A 33 28.22 -9.37 -13.09
N GLY A 34 27.48 -9.49 -11.98
CA GLY A 34 27.59 -8.58 -10.83
C GLY A 34 27.20 -7.13 -11.13
N ARG A 35 26.42 -6.89 -12.19
CA ARG A 35 25.95 -5.54 -12.55
C ARG A 35 24.72 -5.19 -11.69
N PRO A 36 24.59 -3.92 -11.27
CA PRO A 36 23.45 -3.50 -10.47
C PRO A 36 22.14 -3.64 -11.26
N VAL A 37 21.12 -4.12 -10.55
CA VAL A 37 19.73 -4.21 -11.01
C VAL A 37 18.94 -3.12 -10.30
N SER A 38 18.06 -2.43 -11.02
CA SER A 38 17.20 -1.40 -10.42
C SER A 38 16.21 -2.04 -9.45
N GLY A 39 15.80 -1.33 -8.39
CA GLY A 39 14.72 -1.80 -7.51
C GLY A 39 13.41 -2.07 -8.27
N GLU A 40 13.17 -1.39 -9.40
CA GLU A 40 12.02 -1.66 -10.28
C GLU A 40 12.16 -3.00 -11.03
N GLU A 41 13.38 -3.42 -11.33
CA GLU A 41 13.68 -4.67 -12.02
C GLU A 41 13.64 -5.85 -11.03
N GLU A 42 14.08 -5.63 -9.80
CA GLU A 42 13.98 -6.59 -8.68
C GLU A 42 12.51 -6.84 -8.33
N ALA A 43 11.71 -5.79 -8.08
CA ALA A 43 10.27 -5.93 -7.84
C ALA A 43 9.55 -6.58 -9.03
N TRP A 44 10.02 -6.31 -10.26
CA TRP A 44 9.47 -6.96 -11.45
C TRP A 44 9.77 -8.46 -11.51
N LEU A 45 10.94 -8.91 -11.04
CA LEU A 45 11.28 -10.32 -10.96
C LEU A 45 10.40 -11.07 -9.96
N ASP A 46 10.05 -10.44 -8.84
CA ASP A 46 9.20 -11.03 -7.80
C ASP A 46 7.71 -11.08 -8.19
N GLU A 47 7.25 -10.10 -8.95
CA GLU A 47 5.86 -10.01 -9.40
C GLU A 47 5.66 -10.58 -10.81
N ASN A 48 5.84 -9.75 -11.84
CA ASN A 48 5.43 -10.05 -13.22
C ASN A 48 6.40 -10.97 -13.98
N GLY A 49 7.60 -11.18 -13.44
CA GLY A 49 8.63 -12.08 -13.94
C GLY A 49 8.69 -13.42 -13.20
N ASN A 50 7.92 -13.59 -12.12
CA ASN A 50 7.80 -14.83 -11.37
C ASN A 50 6.53 -15.58 -11.79
N PHE A 51 6.70 -16.79 -12.33
CA PHE A 51 5.60 -17.62 -12.82
C PHE A 51 5.39 -18.90 -12.01
N VAL A 52 6.08 -19.04 -10.87
CA VAL A 52 6.06 -20.27 -10.07
C VAL A 52 4.64 -20.61 -9.61
N GLU A 53 3.90 -19.62 -9.11
CA GLU A 53 2.52 -19.82 -8.66
C GLU A 53 1.58 -20.13 -9.82
N GLU A 54 1.73 -19.45 -10.96
CA GLU A 54 0.96 -19.72 -12.19
C GLU A 54 1.18 -21.14 -12.73
N ASP A 55 2.42 -21.64 -12.67
CA ASP A 55 2.76 -23.01 -13.08
C ASP A 55 2.15 -24.04 -12.12
N VAL A 56 2.30 -23.84 -10.81
CA VAL A 56 1.74 -24.72 -9.76
C VAL A 56 0.22 -24.82 -9.87
N ILE A 57 -0.46 -23.71 -10.17
CA ILE A 57 -1.92 -23.71 -10.37
C ILE A 57 -2.30 -24.51 -11.61
N LEU A 58 -1.60 -24.30 -12.74
CA LEU A 58 -1.92 -25.04 -13.96
C LEU A 58 -1.70 -26.54 -13.77
N GLU A 59 -0.66 -26.95 -13.05
CA GLU A 59 -0.42 -28.34 -12.68
C GLU A 59 -1.54 -28.89 -11.78
N LYS A 60 -1.94 -28.15 -10.73
CA LYS A 60 -3.06 -28.53 -9.85
C LYS A 60 -4.38 -28.63 -10.62
N LEU A 61 -4.64 -27.72 -11.55
CA LEU A 61 -5.85 -27.73 -12.39
C LEU A 61 -5.83 -28.83 -13.46
N GLN A 62 -4.64 -29.25 -13.92
CA GLN A 62 -4.47 -30.35 -14.86
C GLN A 62 -4.62 -31.72 -14.18
N SER A 63 -4.16 -31.86 -12.94
CA SER A 63 -4.31 -33.10 -12.14
C SER A 63 -5.69 -33.25 -11.51
N ALA A 64 -6.51 -32.19 -11.47
CA ALA A 64 -7.84 -32.24 -10.90
C ALA A 64 -8.88 -32.86 -11.87
N SER A 65 -9.61 -33.87 -11.39
CA SER A 65 -10.76 -34.43 -12.11
C SER A 65 -11.92 -33.42 -12.25
N ASN A 66 -12.02 -32.45 -11.34
CA ASN A 66 -13.00 -31.38 -11.37
C ASN A 66 -12.34 -30.02 -11.12
N ILE A 67 -12.18 -29.24 -12.20
CA ILE A 67 -11.58 -27.89 -12.20
C ILE A 67 -12.34 -26.95 -11.25
N SER A 68 -13.67 -27.04 -11.17
CA SER A 68 -14.46 -26.17 -10.29
C SER A 68 -14.25 -26.46 -8.81
N ALA A 69 -14.00 -27.73 -8.45
CA ALA A 69 -13.67 -28.12 -7.08
C ALA A 69 -12.23 -27.71 -6.73
N ALA A 70 -11.29 -27.91 -7.64
CA ALA A 70 -9.91 -27.46 -7.47
C ALA A 70 -9.83 -25.93 -7.32
N LEU A 71 -10.72 -25.18 -7.99
CA LEU A 71 -10.85 -23.73 -7.86
C LEU A 71 -11.32 -23.25 -6.48
N LYS A 72 -11.97 -24.12 -5.69
CA LYS A 72 -12.40 -23.79 -4.31
C LYS A 72 -11.33 -24.10 -3.27
N ASP A 73 -10.36 -24.94 -3.61
CA ASP A 73 -9.29 -25.41 -2.74
C ASP A 73 -7.96 -24.65 -2.96
N LEU A 74 -7.99 -23.47 -3.58
CA LEU A 74 -6.80 -22.62 -3.70
C LEU A 74 -6.63 -21.75 -2.46
N ASN A 75 -5.38 -21.63 -2.03
CA ASN A 75 -5.00 -20.66 -1.01
C ASN A 75 -5.01 -19.22 -1.58
N THR A 76 -4.79 -18.22 -0.73
CA THR A 76 -4.85 -16.80 -1.13
C THR A 76 -3.84 -16.43 -2.23
N SER A 77 -2.59 -16.90 -2.13
CA SER A 77 -1.54 -16.67 -3.14
C SER A 77 -1.95 -17.25 -4.50
N GLN A 78 -2.41 -18.49 -4.49
CA GLN A 78 -2.83 -19.21 -5.68
C GLN A 78 -4.08 -18.60 -6.32
N ARG A 79 -4.99 -18.05 -5.52
CA ARG A 79 -6.16 -17.34 -6.01
C ARG A 79 -5.76 -16.05 -6.75
N HIS A 80 -4.84 -15.28 -6.18
CA HIS A 80 -4.30 -14.09 -6.85
C HIS A 80 -3.62 -14.43 -8.17
N ALA A 81 -2.78 -15.47 -8.22
CA ALA A 81 -2.16 -15.91 -9.46
C ALA A 81 -3.18 -16.41 -10.50
N TYR A 82 -4.25 -17.08 -10.07
CA TYR A 82 -5.37 -17.43 -10.96
C TYR A 82 -6.06 -16.18 -11.55
N ASP A 83 -6.30 -15.15 -10.74
CA ASP A 83 -6.89 -13.89 -11.22
C ASP A 83 -5.98 -13.15 -12.22
N ARG A 84 -4.65 -13.18 -12.01
CA ARG A 84 -3.67 -12.64 -12.98
C ARG A 84 -3.76 -13.37 -14.33
N LEU A 85 -3.82 -14.69 -14.30
CA LEU A 85 -4.02 -15.55 -15.48
C LEU A 85 -5.34 -15.23 -16.19
N GLN A 86 -6.44 -15.07 -15.45
CA GLN A 86 -7.74 -14.71 -16.03
C GLN A 86 -7.68 -13.38 -16.77
N ASN A 87 -7.03 -12.37 -16.19
CA ASN A 87 -6.86 -11.07 -16.83
C ASN A 87 -6.08 -11.18 -18.15
N LYS A 88 -5.00 -11.99 -18.18
CA LYS A 88 -4.26 -12.27 -19.42
C LYS A 88 -5.09 -12.99 -20.47
N VAL A 89 -5.97 -13.92 -20.08
CA VAL A 89 -6.92 -14.54 -21.01
C VAL A 89 -7.86 -13.50 -21.63
N GLN A 90 -8.36 -12.55 -20.83
CA GLN A 90 -9.22 -11.46 -21.33
C GLN A 90 -8.46 -10.55 -22.30
N ASP A 91 -7.20 -10.22 -22.01
CA ASP A 91 -6.36 -9.40 -22.88
C ASP A 91 -6.10 -10.09 -24.22
N LEU A 92 -5.78 -11.39 -24.22
CA LEU A 92 -5.62 -12.17 -25.45
C LEU A 92 -6.92 -12.23 -26.27
N LYS A 93 -8.06 -12.39 -25.61
CA LYS A 93 -9.38 -12.37 -26.29
C LYS A 93 -9.64 -11.00 -26.92
N ARG A 94 -9.34 -9.89 -26.23
CA ARG A 94 -9.46 -8.52 -26.76
C ARG A 94 -8.54 -8.27 -27.95
N LEU A 95 -7.28 -8.71 -27.89
CA LEU A 95 -6.31 -8.58 -28.98
C LEU A 95 -6.73 -9.40 -30.21
N SER A 96 -7.29 -10.59 -30.00
CA SER A 96 -7.84 -11.43 -31.09
C SER A 96 -9.08 -10.82 -31.75
N ALA A 97 -9.95 -10.16 -30.99
CA ALA A 97 -11.13 -9.48 -31.51
C ALA A 97 -10.74 -8.24 -32.34
N LYS A 98 -9.72 -7.50 -31.91
CA LYS A 98 -9.18 -6.33 -32.63
C LYS A 98 -8.54 -6.73 -33.98
N ARG A 99 -7.95 -7.92 -34.08
CA ARG A 99 -7.41 -8.49 -35.32
C ARG A 99 -8.48 -8.98 -36.31
N LYS A 100 -9.73 -9.20 -35.86
CA LYS A 100 -10.85 -9.66 -36.71
C LYS A 100 -11.71 -8.54 -37.30
N ALA A 101 -11.44 -7.27 -36.97
CA ALA A 101 -12.14 -6.14 -37.59
C ALA A 101 -11.57 -5.85 -38.99
N PRO A 102 -12.39 -5.72 -40.05
CA PRO A 102 -11.88 -5.52 -41.41
C PRO A 102 -11.35 -4.09 -41.58
N THR A 103 -10.07 -3.97 -41.92
CA THR A 103 -9.43 -2.73 -42.35
C THR A 103 -9.94 -2.30 -43.73
N LYS A 104 -10.84 -1.32 -43.79
CA LYS A 104 -11.13 -0.60 -45.05
C LYS A 104 -10.04 0.46 -45.28
N LYS A 105 -9.29 0.29 -46.38
CA LYS A 105 -8.51 1.34 -47.06
C LYS A 105 -9.43 2.53 -47.35
N ASN A 106 -8.93 3.76 -47.18
CA ASN A 106 -9.61 4.94 -47.70
C ASN A 106 -8.61 5.86 -48.40
N ASP A 107 -8.70 5.88 -49.72
CA ASP A 107 -8.17 6.92 -50.59
C ASP A 107 -9.18 8.07 -50.71
N LYS A 108 -8.65 9.28 -50.50
CA LYS A 108 -9.07 10.65 -50.88
C LYS A 108 -10.36 10.81 -51.72
N LYS A 109 -11.32 11.66 -51.28
CA LYS A 109 -11.51 13.10 -51.65
C LYS A 109 -12.91 13.63 -51.30
N ALA A 110 -12.89 14.80 -50.66
CA ALA A 110 -13.82 15.94 -50.60
C ALA A 110 -15.21 15.89 -51.27
N VAL A 111 -16.25 16.35 -50.55
CA VAL A 111 -16.94 17.66 -50.77
C VAL A 111 -17.98 17.86 -49.65
N SER A 112 -17.98 19.06 -49.05
CA SER A 112 -18.99 19.60 -48.13
C SER A 112 -19.74 20.72 -48.88
N PRO A 113 -20.98 21.12 -48.52
CA PRO A 113 -21.06 22.21 -47.54
C PRO A 113 -22.34 22.29 -46.66
N ASN A 114 -22.11 22.88 -45.47
CA ASN A 114 -23.00 23.75 -44.65
C ASN A 114 -24.22 23.12 -43.93
N HIS A 115 -24.49 23.39 -42.63
CA HIS A 115 -24.24 24.61 -41.85
C HIS A 115 -23.89 24.41 -40.35
N LYS A 116 -22.88 25.19 -39.92
CA LYS A 116 -22.76 26.00 -38.67
C LYS A 116 -22.52 25.33 -37.30
N SER A 117 -21.23 25.09 -37.09
CA SER A 117 -20.40 25.39 -35.90
C SER A 117 -20.98 26.12 -34.69
N LYS A 118 -20.65 25.62 -33.48
CA LYS A 118 -20.12 26.44 -32.38
C LYS A 118 -19.18 25.65 -31.44
N ALA A 119 -17.94 26.14 -31.43
CA ALA A 119 -17.00 26.28 -30.32
C ALA A 119 -16.52 25.05 -29.52
N ALA A 120 -15.22 24.80 -29.68
CA ALA A 120 -14.30 24.15 -28.75
C ALA A 120 -14.72 24.24 -27.26
N GLY A 121 -15.11 23.09 -26.71
CA GLY A 121 -15.12 22.89 -25.27
C GLY A 121 -13.68 22.87 -24.78
N LYS A 122 -13.20 24.02 -24.30
CA LYS A 122 -12.03 24.14 -23.43
C LYS A 122 -12.06 23.00 -22.43
N THR A 123 -11.02 22.18 -22.39
CA THR A 123 -10.67 21.42 -21.19
C THR A 123 -10.59 22.42 -20.06
N LYS A 124 -11.68 22.56 -19.29
CA LYS A 124 -11.61 23.22 -17.99
C LYS A 124 -10.63 22.36 -17.20
N ALA A 125 -9.43 22.89 -16.98
CA ALA A 125 -8.58 22.43 -15.91
C ALA A 125 -9.50 22.23 -14.69
N ARG A 126 -9.58 20.99 -14.19
CA ARG A 126 -10.27 20.71 -12.93
C ARG A 126 -9.52 21.53 -11.90
N THR A 127 -10.06 22.68 -11.52
CA THR A 127 -9.65 23.34 -10.30
C THR A 127 -9.93 22.35 -9.19
N THR A 128 -8.88 21.67 -8.73
CA THR A 128 -8.88 20.97 -7.46
C THR A 128 -9.00 22.05 -6.40
N GLY A 129 -10.22 22.59 -6.22
CA GLY A 129 -10.54 23.37 -5.05
C GLY A 129 -10.22 22.49 -3.85
N GLU A 130 -9.44 22.99 -2.93
CA GLU A 130 -9.03 22.28 -1.72
C GLU A 130 -10.29 22.00 -0.87
N TRP A 131 -10.72 20.73 -0.80
CA TRP A 131 -11.83 20.30 0.04
C TRP A 131 -11.26 19.80 1.35
N THR A 132 -11.73 20.36 2.47
CA THR A 132 -11.25 19.99 3.79
C THR A 132 -12.28 19.13 4.51
N ILE A 133 -11.81 18.15 5.29
CA ILE A 133 -12.66 17.34 6.17
C ILE A 133 -12.96 18.17 7.42
N ALA A 134 -14.22 18.15 7.88
CA ALA A 134 -14.65 18.88 9.07
C ALA A 134 -13.99 18.32 10.34
N THR A 135 -13.44 19.22 11.15
CA THR A 135 -12.85 18.89 12.46
C THR A 135 -13.93 18.51 13.46
N LEU A 136 -13.55 17.85 14.55
CA LEU A 136 -14.48 17.44 15.60
C LEU A 136 -15.14 18.66 16.26
N GLU A 137 -14.37 19.72 16.50
CA GLU A 137 -14.88 21.01 16.99
C GLU A 137 -15.92 21.62 16.05
N GLN A 138 -15.63 21.67 14.73
CA GLN A 138 -16.58 22.15 13.72
C GLN A 138 -17.87 21.31 13.69
N ARG A 139 -17.79 20.00 13.91
CA ARG A 139 -18.97 19.13 13.97
C ARG A 139 -19.84 19.44 15.19
N ILE A 140 -19.23 19.59 16.35
CA ILE A 140 -19.95 19.91 17.59
C ILE A 140 -20.60 21.29 17.50
N GLU A 141 -19.90 22.31 16.98
CA GLU A 141 -20.47 23.66 16.77
C GLU A 141 -21.72 23.62 15.86
N ILE A 142 -21.66 22.83 14.78
CA ILE A 142 -22.78 22.67 13.85
C ILE A 142 -23.96 21.94 14.49
N ILE A 143 -23.68 20.93 15.34
CA ILE A 143 -24.70 20.19 16.09
C ILE A 143 -25.34 21.07 17.18
N ASP A 144 -24.56 21.86 17.91
CA ASP A 144 -25.06 22.76 18.95
C ASP A 144 -25.94 23.86 18.34
N TRP A 145 -25.53 24.43 17.21
CA TRP A 145 -26.33 25.39 16.46
C TRP A 145 -27.64 24.76 15.95
N TYR A 146 -27.61 23.50 15.50
CA TYR A 146 -28.80 22.78 15.06
C TYR A 146 -29.85 22.65 16.18
N HIS A 147 -29.42 22.33 17.41
CA HIS A 147 -30.31 22.23 18.57
C HIS A 147 -30.81 23.60 19.03
N ALA A 148 -29.97 24.64 18.99
CA ALA A 148 -30.34 26.00 19.36
C ALA A 148 -31.34 26.65 18.38
N ASN A 149 -31.30 26.27 17.09
CA ASN A 149 -32.12 26.89 16.03
C ASN A 149 -33.31 26.02 15.57
N GLY A 150 -33.88 25.24 16.49
CA GLY A 150 -35.14 24.54 16.25
C GLY A 150 -35.05 23.32 15.33
N LYS A 151 -33.87 22.68 15.24
CA LYS A 151 -33.68 21.37 14.60
C LYS A 151 -33.93 21.35 13.08
N ASN A 152 -33.61 22.44 12.38
CA ASN A 152 -33.70 22.51 10.92
C ASN A 152 -32.37 22.22 10.21
N GLN A 153 -32.24 21.02 9.64
CA GLN A 153 -31.01 20.54 9.00
C GLN A 153 -30.66 21.31 7.72
N SER A 154 -31.67 21.71 6.94
CA SER A 154 -31.50 22.46 5.70
C SER A 154 -31.03 23.89 5.97
N GLN A 155 -31.54 24.51 7.03
CA GLN A 155 -31.13 25.84 7.45
C GLN A 155 -29.72 25.83 8.06
N THR A 156 -29.40 24.82 8.86
CA THR A 156 -28.05 24.58 9.41
C THR A 156 -27.02 24.44 8.29
N ALA A 157 -27.29 23.59 7.28
CA ALA A 157 -26.38 23.43 6.16
C ALA A 157 -26.17 24.73 5.36
N LYS A 158 -27.23 25.54 5.17
CA LYS A 158 -27.12 26.86 4.51
C LYS A 158 -26.26 27.84 5.31
N GLN A 159 -26.50 27.93 6.62
CA GLN A 159 -25.74 28.82 7.51
C GLN A 159 -24.24 28.51 7.48
N PHE A 160 -23.89 27.24 7.68
CA PHE A 160 -22.48 26.84 7.74
C PHE A 160 -21.82 26.68 6.37
N SER A 161 -22.58 26.66 5.26
CA SER A 161 -22.00 26.76 3.92
C SER A 161 -21.30 28.10 3.66
N GLY A 162 -21.76 29.18 4.31
CA GLY A 162 -21.12 30.50 4.26
C GLY A 162 -19.95 30.64 5.22
N ILE A 163 -20.04 30.04 6.41
CA ILE A 163 -19.00 30.09 7.44
C ILE A 163 -17.79 29.21 7.05
N TYR A 164 -18.07 28.03 6.49
CA TYR A 164 -17.07 27.07 6.07
C TYR A 164 -17.20 26.68 4.59
N PRO A 165 -16.82 27.57 3.67
CA PRO A 165 -16.97 27.34 2.23
C PRO A 165 -16.13 26.16 1.72
N LYS A 166 -15.04 25.80 2.41
CA LYS A 166 -14.18 24.65 2.08
C LYS A 166 -14.75 23.30 2.53
N LEU A 167 -15.69 23.27 3.48
CA LEU A 167 -16.31 22.04 3.99
C LEU A 167 -17.49 21.56 3.15
N LYS A 168 -18.09 22.45 2.34
CA LYS A 168 -19.27 22.19 1.48
C LYS A 168 -20.33 21.33 2.16
N ILE A 169 -20.77 21.79 3.33
CA ILE A 169 -21.76 21.11 4.17
C ILE A 169 -23.09 21.03 3.42
N LYS A 170 -23.65 19.82 3.34
CA LYS A 170 -24.96 19.54 2.75
C LYS A 170 -25.89 18.98 3.82
N GLN A 171 -27.20 19.12 3.61
CA GLN A 171 -28.21 18.59 4.55
C GLN A 171 -28.02 17.09 4.90
N PRO A 172 -27.65 16.18 3.97
CA PRO A 172 -27.39 14.78 4.32
C PRO A 172 -26.19 14.58 5.25
N LEU A 173 -25.17 15.45 5.15
CA LEU A 173 -23.97 15.38 6.00
C LEU A 173 -24.31 15.81 7.43
N VAL A 174 -25.12 16.85 7.58
CA VAL A 174 -25.64 17.30 8.89
C VAL A 174 -26.52 16.21 9.51
N SER A 175 -27.38 15.57 8.73
CA SER A 175 -28.20 14.44 9.19
C SER A 175 -27.35 13.26 9.68
N ALA A 176 -26.26 12.93 8.98
CA ALA A 176 -25.32 11.90 9.41
C ALA A 176 -24.62 12.25 10.73
N TRP A 177 -24.18 13.51 10.90
CA TRP A 177 -23.56 13.95 12.16
C TRP A 177 -24.53 13.93 13.35
N ILE A 178 -25.81 14.26 13.14
CA ILE A 178 -26.83 14.21 14.19
C ILE A 178 -27.12 12.76 14.62
N LYS A 179 -27.13 11.81 13.69
CA LYS A 179 -27.35 10.38 14.03
C LYS A 179 -26.30 9.84 15.01
N ASP A 180 -25.06 10.26 14.81
CA ASP A 180 -23.92 9.85 15.64
C ASP A 180 -23.56 10.92 16.69
N GLU A 181 -24.48 11.82 17.05
CA GLU A 181 -24.21 12.96 17.95
C GLU A 181 -23.61 12.55 19.28
N ALA A 182 -24.18 11.53 19.94
CA ALA A 182 -23.70 11.06 21.23
C ALA A 182 -22.22 10.63 21.17
N LYS A 183 -21.84 9.97 20.08
CA LYS A 183 -20.46 9.55 19.81
C LYS A 183 -19.53 10.75 19.63
N TRP A 184 -19.96 11.76 18.87
CA TRP A 184 -19.14 12.95 18.66
C TRP A 184 -18.93 13.75 19.96
N ARG A 185 -19.96 13.84 20.83
CA ARG A 185 -19.87 14.52 22.12
C ARG A 185 -18.92 13.80 23.08
N GLU A 186 -19.05 12.49 23.22
CA GLU A 186 -18.15 11.68 24.05
C GLU A 186 -16.68 11.81 23.61
N GLU A 187 -16.45 11.82 22.30
CA GLU A 187 -15.09 11.95 21.75
C GLU A 187 -14.53 13.38 21.89
N TYR A 188 -15.38 14.40 21.83
CA TYR A 188 -14.98 15.78 22.11
C TYR A 188 -14.54 15.95 23.57
N ASP A 189 -15.33 15.42 24.51
CA ASP A 189 -15.02 15.46 25.94
C ASP A 189 -13.73 14.69 26.27
N ARG A 190 -13.48 13.57 25.57
CA ARG A 190 -12.26 12.78 25.71
C ARG A 190 -10.98 13.50 25.24
N HIS A 191 -11.08 14.35 24.22
CA HIS A 191 -9.92 14.96 23.56
C HIS A 191 -9.73 16.47 23.84
N GLY A 192 -10.73 17.14 24.40
CA GLY A 192 -10.66 18.53 24.86
C GLY A 192 -9.98 19.47 23.86
N ALA A 193 -8.90 20.13 24.30
CA ALA A 193 -8.15 21.11 23.50
C ALA A 193 -7.59 20.58 22.16
N HIS A 194 -7.49 19.26 21.95
CA HIS A 194 -7.00 18.67 20.69
C HIS A 194 -8.09 18.40 19.66
N ALA A 195 -9.37 18.65 19.99
CA ALA A 195 -10.51 18.44 19.10
C ALA A 195 -10.45 19.30 17.81
N HIS A 196 -9.82 20.47 17.86
CA HIS A 196 -9.63 21.36 16.70
C HIS A 196 -8.75 20.75 15.58
N ARG A 197 -7.92 19.74 15.89
CA ARG A 197 -7.06 19.06 14.90
C ARG A 197 -7.59 17.70 14.45
N MET A 198 -8.53 17.12 15.20
CA MET A 198 -9.08 15.80 14.92
C MET A 198 -10.13 15.87 13.81
N LYS A 199 -9.94 15.09 12.74
CA LYS A 199 -10.86 15.03 11.57
C LYS A 199 -11.68 13.74 11.51
N HIS A 200 -11.34 12.73 12.30
CA HIS A 200 -12.03 11.44 12.34
C HIS A 200 -12.06 10.88 13.76
N ALA A 201 -13.16 10.20 14.09
CA ALA A 201 -13.20 9.33 15.23
C ALA A 201 -12.19 8.21 15.02
N ARG A 202 -11.12 8.16 15.81
CA ARG A 202 -10.10 7.10 15.66
C ARG A 202 -10.53 5.90 16.47
N GLN A 203 -11.60 5.26 16.02
CA GLN A 203 -11.96 3.94 16.50
C GLN A 203 -11.20 2.94 15.62
N THR A 204 -10.00 2.56 16.04
CA THR A 204 -9.42 1.30 15.56
C THR A 204 -10.47 0.23 15.84
N GLN A 205 -10.81 -0.59 14.84
CA GLN A 205 -11.89 -1.58 14.95
C GLN A 205 -11.74 -2.48 16.19
N HIS A 206 -10.52 -2.57 16.75
CA HIS A 206 -10.19 -3.31 17.97
C HIS A 206 -9.28 -2.49 18.89
N PRO A 207 -9.81 -1.60 19.75
CA PRO A 207 -9.00 -0.75 20.62
C PRO A 207 -8.17 -1.57 21.63
N GLU A 208 -8.71 -2.69 22.09
CA GLU A 208 -8.01 -3.57 23.04
C GLU A 208 -6.72 -4.18 22.46
N ILE A 209 -6.73 -4.55 21.17
CA ILE A 209 -5.53 -5.08 20.51
C ILE A 209 -4.51 -3.96 20.30
N SER A 210 -4.96 -2.73 20.03
CA SER A 210 -4.08 -1.57 19.93
C SER A 210 -3.33 -1.34 21.25
N ASP A 211 -4.02 -1.39 22.39
CA ASP A 211 -3.38 -1.22 23.70
C ASP A 211 -2.36 -2.34 24.00
N MET A 212 -2.70 -3.58 23.65
CA MET A 212 -1.79 -4.72 23.78
C MET A 212 -0.54 -4.58 22.89
N MET A 213 -0.72 -4.09 21.67
CA MET A 213 0.38 -3.80 20.74
C MET A 213 1.28 -2.70 21.28
N ASP A 214 0.73 -1.59 21.77
CA ASP A 214 1.49 -0.47 22.31
C ASP A 214 2.33 -0.90 23.52
N LEU A 215 1.74 -1.68 24.45
CA LEU A 215 2.47 -2.24 25.59
C LEU A 215 3.60 -3.19 25.16
N TRP A 216 3.35 -4.05 24.19
CA TRP A 216 4.35 -4.99 23.71
C TRP A 216 5.47 -4.28 22.94
N VAL A 217 5.16 -3.26 22.14
CA VAL A 217 6.16 -2.43 21.45
C VAL A 217 7.02 -1.69 22.47
N ALA A 218 6.42 -1.10 23.51
CA ALA A 218 7.18 -0.43 24.58
C ALA A 218 8.17 -1.39 25.26
N LYS A 219 7.73 -2.62 25.57
CA LYS A 219 8.61 -3.66 26.13
C LYS A 219 9.70 -4.08 25.15
N ALA A 220 9.36 -4.33 23.88
CA ALA A 220 10.32 -4.75 22.86
C ALA A 220 11.39 -3.68 22.59
N MET A 221 11.01 -2.41 22.64
CA MET A 221 11.94 -1.28 22.54
C MET A 221 12.88 -1.21 23.76
N ALA A 222 12.38 -1.46 24.97
CA ALA A 222 13.20 -1.54 26.18
C ALA A 222 14.18 -2.72 26.14
N ASP A 223 13.75 -3.85 25.58
CA ASP A 223 14.56 -5.07 25.41
C ASP A 223 15.52 -4.97 24.20
N GLY A 224 15.50 -3.87 23.43
CA GLY A 224 16.36 -3.67 22.25
C GLY A 224 16.04 -4.60 21.07
N ILE A 225 14.82 -5.15 21.02
CA ILE A 225 14.38 -6.07 19.97
C ILE A 225 14.08 -5.29 18.69
N LEU A 226 14.54 -5.84 17.55
CA LEU A 226 14.24 -5.27 16.24
C LEU A 226 12.79 -5.52 15.85
N LEU A 227 12.02 -4.43 15.72
CA LEU A 227 10.64 -4.46 15.31
C LEU A 227 10.52 -4.24 13.80
N THR A 228 10.48 -5.32 13.02
CA THR A 228 10.16 -5.27 11.59
C THR A 228 8.65 -5.24 11.37
N GLY A 229 8.23 -4.80 10.18
CA GLY A 229 6.80 -4.76 9.83
C GLY A 229 6.10 -6.10 9.97
N GLU A 230 6.79 -7.18 9.59
CA GLU A 230 6.27 -8.54 9.68
C GLU A 230 6.16 -9.05 11.12
N VAL A 231 7.10 -8.70 11.99
CA VAL A 231 7.00 -9.04 13.42
C VAL A 231 5.81 -8.32 14.06
N LEU A 232 5.58 -7.05 13.70
CA LEU A 232 4.40 -6.30 14.15
C LEU A 232 3.10 -6.98 13.67
N TRP A 233 3.05 -7.45 12.42
CA TRP A 233 1.91 -8.19 11.87
C TRP A 233 1.64 -9.51 12.59
N GLN A 234 2.67 -10.34 12.75
CA GLN A 234 2.54 -11.62 13.43
C GLN A 234 2.07 -11.42 14.86
N LYS A 235 2.61 -10.42 15.56
CA LYS A 235 2.19 -10.13 16.93
C LYS A 235 0.73 -9.68 17.01
N TRP A 236 0.29 -8.83 16.08
CA TRP A 236 -1.10 -8.42 16.01
C TRP A 236 -2.04 -9.62 15.83
N ARG A 237 -1.69 -10.57 14.94
CA ARG A 237 -2.47 -11.80 14.74
C ARG A 237 -2.57 -12.64 16.00
N VAL A 238 -1.46 -12.83 16.72
CA VAL A 238 -1.46 -13.55 18.01
C VAL A 238 -2.38 -12.88 19.03
N PHE A 239 -2.44 -11.54 19.06
CA PHE A 239 -3.36 -10.84 19.94
C PHE A 239 -4.82 -10.94 19.47
N ALA A 240 -5.07 -10.97 18.16
CA ALA A 240 -6.40 -11.22 17.61
C ALA A 240 -6.88 -12.65 17.92
N ASP A 241 -6.01 -13.65 17.81
CA ASP A 241 -6.27 -15.04 18.20
C ASP A 241 -6.60 -15.12 19.70
N LEU A 242 -5.80 -14.45 20.56
CA LEU A 242 -6.02 -14.43 22.00
C LEU A 242 -7.36 -13.80 22.39
N LYS A 243 -7.81 -12.80 21.63
CA LYS A 243 -9.09 -12.12 21.82
C LYS A 243 -10.26 -12.83 21.14
N GLY A 244 -10.01 -13.95 20.45
CA GLY A 244 -11.04 -14.75 19.80
C GLY A 244 -11.69 -14.07 18.60
N ILE A 245 -10.99 -13.16 17.93
CA ILE A 245 -11.54 -12.44 16.78
C ILE A 245 -11.54 -13.37 15.55
N PRO A 246 -12.72 -13.64 14.95
CA PRO A 246 -12.86 -14.45 13.75
C PRO A 246 -12.00 -13.90 12.59
N GLU A 247 -11.43 -14.78 11.76
CA GLU A 247 -10.54 -14.38 10.65
C GLU A 247 -11.23 -13.40 9.67
N ASP A 248 -12.54 -13.52 9.53
CA ASP A 248 -13.43 -12.68 8.72
C ASP A 248 -13.71 -11.29 9.31
N GLU A 249 -13.47 -11.09 10.61
CA GLU A 249 -13.59 -9.79 11.30
C GLU A 249 -12.22 -9.15 11.58
N ARG A 250 -11.12 -9.80 11.17
CA ARG A 250 -9.77 -9.26 11.30
C ARG A 250 -9.61 -8.07 10.36
N LEU A 251 -8.87 -7.08 10.84
CA LEU A 251 -8.43 -5.99 9.99
C LEU A 251 -7.58 -6.56 8.87
N GLU A 252 -7.90 -6.20 7.63
CA GLU A 252 -6.93 -6.22 6.56
C GLU A 252 -5.83 -5.22 6.95
N LEU A 253 -4.78 -5.73 7.60
CA LEU A 253 -3.63 -4.98 8.06
C LEU A 253 -2.85 -4.49 6.84
N SER A 254 -3.41 -3.53 6.11
CA SER A 254 -2.77 -2.94 4.93
C SER A 254 -1.45 -2.27 5.29
N ASP A 255 -0.60 -2.06 4.29
CA ASP A 255 0.62 -1.26 4.43
C ASP A 255 0.33 0.14 5.01
N GLY A 256 -0.87 0.67 4.77
CA GLY A 256 -1.34 1.93 5.35
C GLY A 256 -1.54 1.86 6.87
N TRP A 257 -2.06 0.75 7.40
CA TRP A 257 -2.18 0.54 8.84
C TRP A 257 -0.79 0.47 9.48
N LEU A 258 0.13 -0.28 8.85
CA LEU A 258 1.49 -0.44 9.38
C LEU A 258 2.27 0.89 9.36
N ALA A 259 2.17 1.65 8.26
CA ALA A 259 2.79 2.97 8.15
C ALA A 259 2.27 3.92 9.24
N TRP A 260 0.96 3.92 9.47
CA TRP A 260 0.34 4.71 10.51
C TRP A 260 0.74 4.24 11.92
N PHE A 261 0.79 2.93 12.16
CA PHE A 261 1.16 2.33 13.44
C PHE A 261 2.62 2.65 13.82
N LYS A 262 3.54 2.61 12.86
CA LYS A 262 4.93 3.03 13.05
C LYS A 262 5.04 4.50 13.45
N VAL A 263 4.30 5.38 12.78
CA VAL A 263 4.27 6.82 13.09
C VAL A 263 3.69 7.07 14.48
N TRP A 264 2.61 6.38 14.85
CA TRP A 264 1.99 6.50 16.17
C TRP A 264 2.94 6.09 17.29
N ASN A 265 3.61 4.94 17.14
CA ASN A 265 4.53 4.40 18.14
C ASN A 265 5.95 5.01 18.08
N GLY A 266 6.16 6.04 17.25
CA GLY A 266 7.45 6.71 17.11
C GLY A 266 8.57 5.81 16.56
N LEU A 267 8.21 4.70 15.91
CA LEU A 267 9.15 3.75 15.32
C LEU A 267 9.80 4.39 14.09
N LYS A 268 11.10 4.59 14.16
CA LYS A 268 11.91 5.09 13.04
C LYS A 268 12.71 3.94 12.43
N ASN A 269 12.83 3.95 11.11
CA ASN A 269 13.76 3.06 10.43
C ASN A 269 15.18 3.50 10.77
N PHE A 270 15.98 2.59 11.33
CA PHE A 270 17.41 2.79 11.53
C PHE A 270 18.15 1.78 10.68
N LYS A 271 19.04 2.26 9.79
CA LYS A 271 19.92 1.40 9.01
C LYS A 271 21.09 1.02 9.90
N ARG A 272 21.17 -0.23 10.34
CA ARG A 272 22.28 -0.72 11.15
C ARG A 272 23.41 -1.10 10.20
N HIS A 273 24.60 -0.52 10.38
CA HIS A 273 25.81 -0.98 9.70
C HIS A 273 26.14 -2.39 10.21
N GLY A 274 26.20 -3.35 9.27
CA GLY A 274 25.97 -4.76 9.53
C GLY A 274 27.15 -5.57 10.06
N GLU A 275 28.37 -5.03 10.17
CA GLU A 275 29.54 -5.88 10.48
C GLU A 275 30.06 -5.75 11.91
N ALA A 276 29.86 -4.61 12.57
CA ALA A 276 30.46 -4.36 13.89
C ALA A 276 29.81 -5.14 15.05
N GLY A 277 28.59 -5.65 14.86
CA GLY A 277 27.80 -6.28 15.94
C GLY A 277 27.92 -7.80 16.06
N SER A 278 28.58 -8.47 15.09
CA SER A 278 28.74 -9.94 15.07
C SER A 278 30.13 -10.40 15.48
N ALA A 279 31.05 -9.46 15.74
CA ALA A 279 32.40 -9.77 16.17
C ALA A 279 32.42 -10.04 17.68
N ASP A 280 33.04 -11.15 18.08
CA ASP A 280 33.25 -11.48 19.49
C ASP A 280 34.05 -10.36 20.18
N PRO A 281 33.55 -9.76 21.27
CA PRO A 281 34.24 -8.71 22.01
C PRO A 281 35.69 -9.06 22.39
N GLN A 282 35.98 -10.33 22.68
CA GLN A 282 37.35 -10.78 22.98
C GLN A 282 38.26 -10.72 21.74
N ASN A 283 37.73 -11.11 20.60
CA ASN A 283 38.47 -11.12 19.34
C ASN A 283 38.70 -9.69 18.81
N VAL A 284 37.74 -8.79 19.05
CA VAL A 284 37.88 -7.35 18.75
C VAL A 284 38.97 -6.70 19.60
N GLU A 285 39.03 -7.01 20.90
CA GLU A 285 40.05 -6.42 21.79
C GLU A 285 41.45 -6.95 21.46
N ALA A 286 41.59 -8.26 21.21
CA ALA A 286 42.85 -8.86 20.77
C ALA A 286 43.35 -8.21 19.46
N GLU A 287 42.43 -7.96 18.52
CA GLU A 287 42.81 -7.38 17.23
C GLU A 287 43.10 -5.87 17.32
N ARG A 288 42.47 -5.16 18.26
CA ARG A 288 42.84 -3.79 18.63
C ARG A 288 44.24 -3.73 19.23
N GLU A 289 44.61 -4.68 20.09
CA GLU A 289 45.98 -4.78 20.63
C GLU A 289 47.01 -5.06 19.54
N ARG A 290 46.71 -5.99 18.62
CA ARG A 290 47.57 -6.27 17.46
C ARG A 290 47.76 -5.03 16.58
N MET A 291 46.68 -4.31 16.29
CA MET A 291 46.73 -3.07 15.49
C MET A 291 47.52 -1.98 16.19
N LYS A 292 47.38 -1.79 17.50
CA LYS A 292 48.21 -0.83 18.27
C LYS A 292 49.70 -1.11 18.12
N GLY A 293 50.11 -2.38 18.16
CA GLY A 293 51.51 -2.78 17.96
C GLY A 293 52.05 -2.42 16.58
N ILE A 294 51.27 -2.64 15.53
CA ILE A 294 51.64 -2.27 14.15
C ILE A 294 51.70 -0.74 13.99
N LEU A 295 50.73 -0.02 14.57
CA LEU A 295 50.66 1.44 14.46
C LEU A 295 51.80 2.15 15.21
N THR A 296 52.42 1.54 16.22
CA THR A 296 53.60 2.10 16.90
C THR A 296 54.84 2.20 16.01
N GLU A 297 54.89 1.47 14.89
CA GLU A 297 56.00 1.54 13.92
C GLU A 297 55.88 2.73 12.95
N TYR A 298 54.74 3.41 12.94
CA TYR A 298 54.44 4.53 12.05
C TYR A 298 54.19 5.80 12.85
N GLU A 299 54.61 6.95 12.31
CA GLU A 299 54.24 8.23 12.90
C GLU A 299 52.77 8.56 12.62
N LEU A 300 52.12 9.29 13.53
CA LEU A 300 50.70 9.67 13.42
C LEU A 300 50.32 10.34 12.09
N ARG A 301 51.26 11.05 11.44
CA ARG A 301 51.05 11.71 10.14
C ARG A 301 50.96 10.73 8.96
N ASP A 302 51.41 9.49 9.15
CA ASP A 302 51.45 8.43 8.13
C ASP A 302 50.33 7.39 8.35
N ILE A 303 49.46 7.60 9.33
CA ILE A 303 48.31 6.74 9.63
C ILE A 303 47.05 7.37 9.03
N TYR A 304 46.50 6.72 8.00
CA TYR A 304 45.29 7.17 7.32
C TYR A 304 44.11 6.27 7.71
N ASN A 305 43.00 6.87 8.14
CA ASN A 305 41.74 6.16 8.32
C ASN A 305 40.98 6.12 6.98
N MET A 306 40.75 4.93 6.44
CA MET A 306 39.91 4.72 5.27
C MET A 306 38.68 3.93 5.72
N ASP A 307 37.53 4.61 5.85
CA ASP A 307 36.24 3.94 5.92
C ASP A 307 35.54 4.07 4.55
N GLU A 308 34.78 3.04 4.17
CA GLU A 308 33.97 3.08 2.94
C GLU A 308 32.81 4.08 3.10
N THR A 309 33.08 5.37 2.89
CA THR A 309 32.04 6.35 2.62
C THR A 309 31.56 6.17 1.18
N GLY A 310 30.55 5.32 0.98
CA GLY A 310 29.80 5.27 -0.26
C GLY A 310 29.14 6.63 -0.55
N LEU A 311 29.59 7.31 -1.60
CA LEU A 311 29.06 8.60 -2.04
C LEU A 311 27.69 8.37 -2.71
N PHE A 312 26.60 8.74 -2.03
CA PHE A 312 25.26 8.70 -2.62
C PHE A 312 24.68 10.13 -2.68
N TYR A 313 24.40 10.59 -3.89
CA TYR A 313 23.58 11.79 -4.12
C TYR A 313 22.13 11.45 -3.75
N GLY A 314 21.57 12.20 -2.80
CA GLY A 314 20.15 12.21 -2.45
C GLY A 314 19.55 13.57 -2.73
#